data_AF-A0A9N9URV2-F1
#
_entry.id   AF-A0A9N9URV2-F1
#
_cell.length_a   1.000
_cell.length_b   1.000
_cell.length_c   1.000
_cell.angle_alpha   90.00
_cell.angle_beta   90.00
_cell.angle_gamma   90.00
#
_symmetry.space_group_name_H-M   'P 1'
#
loop_
_entity.id
_entity.type
_entity.pdbx_description
1 polymer ?
#
loop_
_entity_poly.entity_id
_entity_poly.type
_entity_poly.pdbx_seq_one_letter_code
_entity_poly.pdbx_strand_id
1 'polypeptide(L)'
;MAVQTLGDGDPILRECQPSGSEIDACDPQSVSRHLRKAALACLSEARFMVKYNLTTLEALLIMIYGICHSEGVDRAWVFLGVALNMGIALRCNANHPNQNRIEQQRRTRCWAGIRLLYTYQGILFHDVDPSFLLAFPSPAPTDEYDLGINGANTGESSTCPNSISIMKFKLRLFELSARIGSSFSSSSGFDEATMRHYEALIATEQEQWTSLFLPSGCPSFSDTSSYAYWCILETYAHQLYLLIHRPFYHSQSPKFLPSSRENYTKASIALLDIYEKMCELPILRPYRWLVNGMTSFNALQGVIALAACMIDKPGQADSIASHRVIFDAAVQRIESLRKSSPVCERAYPAIQAIQTQISALTDDERHTPSREWDPNADWLDLTSNDWTFWENFIDDHGQGGF
;
A
#
# COMPACT_ATOMS: atom_id res chain seq x y z
N MET A 1 0.80 17.30 5.24
CA MET A 1 1.14 15.89 4.90
C MET A 1 2.09 15.79 3.71
N ALA A 2 1.99 16.66 2.69
CA ALA A 2 2.90 16.71 1.53
C ALA A 2 4.24 17.46 1.78
N VAL A 3 4.57 17.80 3.02
CA VAL A 3 5.79 18.57 3.32
C VAL A 3 7.04 17.72 3.06
N GLN A 4 6.98 16.42 3.37
CA GLN A 4 8.09 15.46 3.20
C GLN A 4 8.48 15.17 1.74
N THR A 5 7.66 15.59 0.78
CA THR A 5 7.94 15.46 -0.65
C THR A 5 8.49 16.73 -1.28
N LEU A 6 8.58 17.81 -0.50
CA LEU A 6 9.21 19.03 -0.94
C LEU A 6 10.72 18.81 -0.99
N GLY A 7 11.39 19.42 -1.97
CA GLY A 7 12.85 19.39 -2.03
C GLY A 7 13.44 20.27 -0.93
N ASP A 8 14.68 20.00 -0.56
CA ASP A 8 15.42 20.85 0.38
C ASP A 8 15.42 22.30 -0.11
N GLY A 9 14.97 23.23 0.73
CA GLY A 9 14.87 24.66 0.40
C GLY A 9 13.61 25.11 -0.35
N ASP A 10 12.58 24.27 -0.47
CA ASP A 10 11.27 24.67 -1.01
C ASP A 10 10.68 25.86 -0.21
N PRO A 11 10.16 26.91 -0.88
CA PRO A 11 9.65 28.11 -0.20
C PRO A 11 8.52 27.82 0.80
N ILE A 12 7.72 26.76 0.59
CA ILE A 12 6.65 26.35 1.51
C ILE A 12 7.21 25.87 2.86
N LEU A 13 8.44 25.33 2.89
CA LEU A 13 9.11 24.93 4.13
C LEU A 13 9.41 26.13 5.03
N ARG A 14 9.67 27.31 4.44
CA ARG A 14 9.93 28.55 5.17
C ARG A 14 8.67 29.16 5.77
N GLU A 15 7.52 29.03 5.09
CA GLU A 15 6.23 29.50 5.59
C GLU A 15 5.71 28.66 6.77
N CYS A 16 6.08 27.37 6.84
CA CYS A 16 5.67 26.47 7.93
C CYS A 16 6.47 26.68 9.24
N GLN A 17 7.33 27.69 9.31
CA GLN A 17 8.17 27.93 10.48
C GLN A 17 7.41 28.63 11.61
N PRO A 18 7.62 28.20 12.88
CA PRO A 18 7.30 29.05 14.02
C PRO A 18 8.30 30.21 14.09
N SER A 19 7.80 31.43 14.32
CA SER A 19 8.64 32.60 14.58
C SER A 19 9.63 32.31 15.73
N GLY A 20 10.91 32.13 15.41
CA GLY A 20 12.00 32.01 16.40
C GLY A 20 12.56 30.61 16.69
N SER A 21 12.41 29.60 15.82
CA SER A 21 13.03 28.28 16.04
C SER A 21 14.37 28.10 15.32
N GLU A 22 15.39 27.58 16.03
CA GLU A 22 16.70 27.10 15.50
C GLU A 22 16.59 25.75 14.75
N ILE A 23 15.52 25.53 14.00
CA ILE A 23 15.35 24.31 13.21
C ILE A 23 15.97 24.55 11.84
N ASP A 24 16.79 23.61 11.37
CA ASP A 24 17.38 23.67 10.03
C ASP A 24 16.25 23.77 8.98
N ALA A 25 16.15 24.96 8.37
CA ALA A 25 15.00 25.43 7.60
C ALA A 25 14.72 24.62 6.32
N CYS A 26 15.60 23.67 6.01
CA CYS A 26 15.63 22.92 4.77
C CYS A 26 15.37 21.42 4.94
N ASP A 27 15.03 20.90 6.14
CA ASP A 27 14.66 19.48 6.31
C ASP A 27 13.12 19.27 6.35
N PRO A 28 12.50 18.77 5.26
CA PRO A 28 11.11 18.35 5.19
C PRO A 28 10.65 17.40 6.31
N GLN A 29 11.53 16.52 6.78
CA GLN A 29 11.20 15.54 7.81
C GLN A 29 11.05 16.22 9.17
N SER A 30 11.93 17.16 9.50
CA SER A 30 11.88 17.97 10.71
C SER A 30 10.56 18.76 10.81
N VAL A 31 10.15 19.44 9.73
CA VAL A 31 8.89 20.19 9.70
C VAL A 31 7.69 19.26 9.89
N SER A 32 7.70 18.10 9.23
CA SER A 32 6.64 17.11 9.40
C SER A 32 6.56 16.57 10.83
N ARG A 33 7.71 16.30 11.47
CA ARG A 33 7.76 15.89 12.89
C ARG A 33 7.20 16.98 13.80
N HIS A 34 7.54 18.24 13.53
CA HIS A 34 7.03 19.39 14.29
C HIS A 34 5.51 19.54 14.18
N LEU A 35 4.96 19.54 12.97
CA LEU A 35 3.52 19.64 12.74
C LEU A 35 2.75 18.50 13.42
N ARG A 36 3.31 17.29 13.41
CA ARG A 36 2.73 16.14 14.11
C ARG A 36 2.75 16.32 15.63
N LYS A 37 3.87 16.80 16.18
CA LYS A 37 3.99 17.10 17.61
C LYS A 37 2.98 18.15 18.05
N ALA A 38 2.79 19.20 17.24
CA ALA A 38 1.78 20.22 17.48
C ALA A 38 0.35 19.64 17.42
N ALA A 39 0.04 18.81 16.41
CA ALA A 39 -1.25 18.13 16.30
C ALA A 39 -1.55 17.25 17.52
N LEU A 40 -0.55 16.48 18.00
CA LEU A 40 -0.69 15.63 19.18
C LEU A 40 -0.87 16.47 20.46
N ALA A 41 -0.17 17.60 20.59
CA ALA A 41 -0.37 18.53 21.71
C ALA A 41 -1.81 19.08 21.72
N CYS A 42 -2.33 19.50 20.56
CA CYS A 42 -3.72 19.95 20.45
C CYS A 42 -4.73 18.85 20.81
N LEU A 43 -4.50 17.60 20.37
CA LEU A 43 -5.33 16.46 20.75
C LEU A 43 -5.28 16.20 22.26
N SER A 44 -4.09 16.29 22.87
CA SER A 44 -3.87 16.13 24.30
C SER A 44 -4.63 17.18 25.12
N GLU A 45 -4.56 18.46 24.73
CA GLU A 45 -5.33 19.55 25.35
C GLU A 45 -6.84 19.32 25.23
N ALA A 46 -7.30 18.77 24.10
CA ALA A 46 -8.68 18.37 23.91
C ALA A 46 -9.10 17.12 24.72
N ARG A 47 -8.17 16.50 25.45
CA ARG A 47 -8.35 15.28 26.26
C ARG A 47 -8.98 14.14 25.45
N PHE A 48 -8.51 13.95 24.21
CA PHE A 48 -9.12 13.03 23.24
C PHE A 48 -9.24 11.57 23.72
N MET A 49 -8.40 11.14 24.67
CA MET A 49 -8.46 9.79 25.26
C MET A 49 -9.61 9.60 26.27
N VAL A 50 -10.20 10.68 26.77
CA VAL A 50 -11.24 10.65 27.81
C VAL A 50 -12.53 11.31 27.34
N LYS A 51 -12.43 12.38 26.54
CA LYS A 51 -13.56 13.13 25.99
C LYS A 51 -13.66 12.91 24.49
N TYR A 52 -14.45 11.93 24.10
CA TYR A 52 -14.64 11.59 22.70
C TYR A 52 -15.52 12.62 21.99
N ASN A 53 -15.01 13.15 20.88
CA ASN A 53 -15.75 13.98 19.96
C ASN A 53 -15.30 13.72 18.52
N LEU A 54 -16.19 13.99 17.57
CA LEU A 54 -15.98 13.62 16.16
C LEU A 54 -14.80 14.40 15.53
N THR A 55 -14.62 15.66 15.89
CA THR A 55 -13.52 16.49 15.39
C THR A 55 -12.15 15.95 15.84
N THR A 56 -12.01 15.51 17.09
CA THR A 56 -10.77 14.87 17.56
C THR A 56 -10.54 13.52 16.88
N LEU A 57 -11.59 12.76 16.55
CA LEU A 57 -11.46 11.52 15.80
C LEU A 57 -10.97 11.80 14.37
N GLU A 58 -11.54 12.78 13.67
CA GLU A 58 -11.10 13.17 12.32
C GLU A 58 -9.63 13.62 12.31
N ALA A 59 -9.25 14.47 13.26
CA ALA A 59 -7.87 14.93 13.40
C ALA A 59 -6.91 13.76 13.72
N LEU A 60 -7.32 12.85 14.60
CA LEU A 60 -6.56 11.63 14.91
C LEU A 60 -6.39 10.74 13.67
N LEU A 61 -7.44 10.52 12.87
CA LEU A 61 -7.37 9.69 11.66
C LEU A 61 -6.42 10.28 10.60
N ILE A 62 -6.46 11.60 10.39
CA ILE A 62 -5.53 12.29 9.48
C ILE A 62 -4.09 12.14 9.99
N MET A 63 -3.87 12.28 11.30
CA MET A 63 -2.55 12.11 11.89
C MET A 63 -2.04 10.67 11.73
N ILE A 64 -2.88 9.66 12.03
CA ILE A 64 -2.55 8.24 11.85
C ILE A 64 -2.16 7.96 10.40
N TYR A 65 -2.98 8.43 9.45
CA TYR A 65 -2.71 8.26 8.03
C TYR A 65 -1.36 8.87 7.63
N GLY A 66 -1.05 10.05 8.13
CA GLY A 66 0.26 10.68 7.94
C GLY A 66 1.41 9.87 8.54
N ILE A 67 1.26 9.29 9.74
CA ILE A 67 2.29 8.44 10.38
C ILE A 67 2.54 7.20 9.52
N CYS A 68 1.48 6.51 9.09
CA CYS A 68 1.59 5.28 8.28
C CYS A 68 2.46 5.47 7.02
N HIS A 69 2.38 6.64 6.39
CA HIS A 69 3.12 6.96 5.17
C HIS A 69 4.49 7.61 5.38
N SER A 70 4.85 7.97 6.62
CA SER A 70 6.09 8.69 6.90
C SER A 70 7.05 7.97 7.84
N GLU A 71 6.55 7.22 8.81
CA GLU A 71 7.38 6.53 9.79
C GLU A 71 7.13 5.02 9.85
N GLY A 72 6.13 4.54 9.12
CA GLY A 72 5.65 3.17 9.15
C GLY A 72 4.33 3.00 9.90
N VAL A 73 3.62 1.94 9.55
CA VAL A 73 2.32 1.55 10.14
C VAL A 73 2.43 1.07 11.59
N ASP A 74 3.57 0.49 11.97
CA ASP A 74 3.88 0.01 13.32
C ASP A 74 3.75 1.14 14.35
N ARG A 75 4.25 2.32 14.02
CA ARG A 75 4.18 3.50 14.90
C ARG A 75 2.79 4.10 15.05
N ALA A 76 1.90 3.79 14.11
CA ALA A 76 0.53 4.31 14.10
C ALA A 76 -0.44 3.39 14.88
N TRP A 77 -0.01 2.17 15.25
CA TRP A 77 -0.86 1.12 15.78
C TRP A 77 -1.63 1.51 17.04
N VAL A 78 -0.94 2.06 18.05
CA VAL A 78 -1.56 2.45 19.32
C VAL A 78 -2.65 3.50 19.09
N PHE A 79 -2.39 4.47 18.23
CA PHE A 79 -3.37 5.50 17.88
C PHE A 79 -4.57 4.94 17.13
N LEU A 80 -4.37 3.93 16.28
CA LEU A 80 -5.46 3.26 15.58
C LEU A 80 -6.38 2.49 16.54
N GLY A 81 -5.83 1.84 17.57
CA GLY A 81 -6.62 1.24 18.66
C GLY A 81 -7.47 2.28 19.40
N VAL A 82 -6.90 3.46 19.70
CA VAL A 82 -7.64 4.58 20.29
C VAL A 82 -8.73 5.10 19.35
N ALA A 83 -8.43 5.27 18.05
CA ALA A 83 -9.39 5.71 17.06
C ALA A 83 -10.56 4.73 16.90
N LEU A 84 -10.30 3.41 16.96
CA LEU A 84 -11.34 2.38 16.97
C LEU A 84 -12.27 2.54 18.18
N ASN A 85 -11.69 2.66 19.38
CA ASN A 85 -12.47 2.85 20.62
C ASN A 85 -13.31 4.12 20.57
N MET A 86 -12.74 5.23 20.09
CA MET A 86 -13.48 6.48 19.86
C MET A 86 -14.61 6.28 18.85
N GLY A 87 -14.34 5.60 17.73
CA GLY A 87 -15.32 5.32 16.68
C GLY A 87 -16.52 4.52 17.19
N ILE A 88 -16.27 3.48 17.98
CA ILE A 88 -17.32 2.66 18.62
C ILE A 88 -18.10 3.48 19.65
N ALA A 89 -17.42 4.20 20.53
CA ALA A 89 -18.07 5.00 21.56
C ALA A 89 -18.92 6.15 20.98
N LEU A 90 -18.48 6.72 19.86
CA LEU A 90 -19.22 7.68 19.06
C LEU A 90 -20.26 7.00 18.15
N ARG A 91 -20.40 5.68 18.15
CA ARG A 91 -21.34 4.93 17.29
C ARG A 91 -21.18 5.24 15.80
N CYS A 92 -19.95 5.44 15.35
CA CYS A 92 -19.67 5.71 13.93
C CYS A 92 -20.00 4.52 13.01
N ASN A 93 -20.09 3.31 13.60
CA ASN A 93 -20.41 2.06 12.96
C ASN A 93 -21.93 1.78 12.82
N ALA A 94 -22.80 2.71 13.24
CA ALA A 94 -24.24 2.50 13.27
C ALA A 94 -25.02 3.60 12.52
N ASN A 95 -26.18 3.23 11.97
CA ASN A 95 -27.13 4.18 11.40
C ASN A 95 -28.02 4.79 12.47
N HIS A 96 -28.26 6.10 12.34
CA HIS A 96 -29.15 6.84 13.22
C HIS A 96 -30.22 7.57 12.41
N PRO A 97 -31.49 7.10 12.41
CA PRO A 97 -32.55 7.63 11.54
C PRO A 97 -32.95 9.08 11.85
N ASN A 98 -32.54 9.62 13.00
CA ASN A 98 -32.94 10.97 13.47
C ASN A 98 -31.75 11.94 13.61
N GLN A 99 -30.59 11.64 13.04
CA GLN A 99 -29.41 12.51 13.10
C GLN A 99 -29.32 13.47 11.91
N ASN A 100 -28.64 14.59 12.11
CA ASN A 100 -28.26 15.50 11.03
C ASN A 100 -27.46 14.72 9.97
N ARG A 101 -27.86 14.82 8.70
CA ARG A 101 -27.22 14.14 7.57
C ARG A 101 -25.72 14.46 7.46
N ILE A 102 -25.31 15.68 7.77
CA ILE A 102 -23.87 16.05 7.79
C ILE A 102 -23.13 15.25 8.86
N GLU A 103 -23.69 15.17 10.07
CA GLU A 103 -23.08 14.45 11.18
C GLU A 103 -23.04 12.94 10.91
N GLN A 104 -24.08 12.39 10.31
CA GLN A 104 -24.11 11.01 9.85
C GLN A 104 -22.99 10.74 8.83
N GLN A 105 -22.81 11.59 7.81
CA GLN A 105 -21.73 11.43 6.84
C GLN A 105 -20.34 11.51 7.49
N ARG A 106 -20.12 12.45 8.42
CA ARG A 106 -18.85 12.54 9.17
C ARG A 106 -18.55 11.25 9.93
N ARG A 107 -19.55 10.68 10.61
CA ARG A 107 -19.44 9.38 11.32
C ARG A 107 -19.12 8.24 10.36
N THR A 108 -19.85 8.13 9.25
CA THR A 108 -19.62 7.08 8.25
C THR A 108 -18.22 7.20 7.62
N ARG A 109 -17.77 8.41 7.31
CA ARG A 109 -16.41 8.66 6.78
C ARG A 109 -15.33 8.32 7.82
N CYS A 110 -15.54 8.64 9.10
CA CYS A 110 -14.63 8.24 10.17
C CYS A 110 -14.54 6.72 10.29
N TRP A 111 -15.67 6.02 10.28
CA TRP A 111 -15.70 4.55 10.35
C TRP A 111 -15.01 3.91 9.15
N ALA A 112 -15.28 4.42 7.95
CA ALA A 112 -14.58 4.00 6.73
C ALA A 112 -13.06 4.24 6.83
N GLY A 113 -12.63 5.40 7.34
CA GLY A 113 -11.22 5.70 7.57
C GLY A 113 -10.56 4.74 8.55
N ILE A 114 -11.23 4.38 9.66
CA ILE A 114 -10.75 3.36 10.60
C ILE A 114 -10.56 2.03 9.88
N ARG A 115 -11.57 1.57 9.15
CA ARG A 115 -11.52 0.30 8.39
C ARG A 115 -10.35 0.28 7.41
N LEU A 116 -10.15 1.36 6.65
CA LEU A 116 -9.05 1.49 5.70
C LEU A 116 -7.66 1.46 6.36
N LEU A 117 -7.51 2.09 7.52
CA LEU A 117 -6.24 2.09 8.24
C LEU A 117 -5.91 0.70 8.82
N TYR A 118 -6.93 -0.06 9.24
CA TYR A 118 -6.75 -1.47 9.60
C TYR A 118 -6.44 -2.36 8.40
N THR A 119 -6.93 -2.04 7.20
CA THR A 119 -6.50 -2.73 5.98
C THR A 119 -5.00 -2.63 5.78
N TYR A 120 -4.41 -1.47 6.03
CA TYR A 120 -2.96 -1.28 5.87
C TYR A 120 -2.18 -2.19 6.81
N GLN A 121 -2.72 -2.42 8.00
CA GLN A 121 -2.15 -3.33 8.97
C GLN A 121 -2.30 -4.79 8.55
N GLY A 122 -3.50 -5.24 8.14
CA GLY A 122 -3.70 -6.62 7.69
C GLY A 122 -2.92 -6.97 6.42
N ILE A 123 -2.63 -5.98 5.57
CA ILE A 123 -1.76 -6.16 4.40
C ILE A 123 -0.28 -6.31 4.81
N LEU A 124 0.17 -5.59 5.84
CA LEU A 124 1.58 -5.51 6.23
C LEU A 124 1.96 -6.52 7.33
N PHE A 125 0.98 -6.99 8.10
CA PHE A 125 1.13 -7.93 9.21
C PHE A 125 0.10 -9.05 9.01
N HIS A 126 0.57 -10.17 8.46
CA HIS A 126 -0.28 -11.33 8.13
C HIS A 126 -0.96 -11.97 9.36
N ASP A 127 -0.44 -11.75 10.57
CA ASP A 127 -0.98 -12.27 11.83
C ASP A 127 -2.18 -11.47 12.38
N VAL A 128 -2.46 -10.30 11.81
CA VAL A 128 -3.61 -9.48 12.21
C VAL A 128 -4.73 -9.79 11.24
N ASP A 129 -5.77 -10.47 11.72
CA ASP A 129 -7.01 -10.61 10.96
C ASP A 129 -7.99 -9.47 11.30
N PRO A 130 -8.08 -8.41 10.47
CA PRO A 130 -9.04 -7.34 10.67
C PRO A 130 -10.46 -7.73 10.23
N SER A 131 -10.75 -9.00 9.90
CA SER A 131 -12.08 -9.47 9.50
C SER A 131 -13.17 -9.13 10.52
N PHE A 132 -12.83 -8.99 11.80
CA PHE A 132 -13.76 -8.55 12.85
C PHE A 132 -14.39 -7.18 12.53
N LEU A 133 -13.72 -6.33 11.75
CA LEU A 133 -14.27 -5.04 11.31
C LEU A 133 -15.34 -5.18 10.22
N LEU A 134 -15.34 -6.30 9.49
CA LEU A 134 -16.38 -6.64 8.52
C LEU A 134 -17.66 -7.12 9.20
N ALA A 135 -17.59 -7.57 10.45
CA ALA A 135 -18.76 -7.99 11.23
C ALA A 135 -19.69 -6.82 11.60
N PHE A 136 -19.22 -5.57 11.48
CA PHE A 136 -20.04 -4.38 11.76
C PHE A 136 -20.71 -3.90 10.47
N PRO A 137 -22.05 -3.98 10.36
CA PRO A 137 -22.77 -3.48 9.19
C PRO A 137 -22.59 -1.97 9.08
N SER A 138 -21.78 -1.53 8.12
CA SER A 138 -21.54 -0.11 7.87
C SER A 138 -22.41 0.37 6.72
N PRO A 139 -23.04 1.55 6.85
CA PRO A 139 -23.57 2.27 5.70
C PRO A 139 -22.40 2.63 4.78
N ALA A 140 -22.57 2.50 3.46
CA ALA A 140 -21.59 3.06 2.53
C ALA A 140 -21.67 4.59 2.58
N PRO A 141 -20.54 5.32 2.61
CA PRO A 141 -20.56 6.79 2.53
C PRO A 141 -21.26 7.23 1.23
N THR A 142 -22.06 8.30 1.24
CA THR A 142 -22.68 8.80 0.00
C THR A 142 -21.73 9.75 -0.72
N ASP A 143 -21.83 9.85 -2.05
CA ASP A 143 -20.97 10.70 -2.91
C ASP A 143 -21.27 12.21 -2.79
N GLU A 144 -21.89 12.63 -1.69
CA GLU A 144 -22.45 13.95 -1.52
C GLU A 144 -21.51 14.83 -0.68
N TYR A 145 -21.09 15.96 -1.24
CA TYR A 145 -20.37 17.00 -0.51
C TYR A 145 -21.27 17.65 0.55
N ASP A 146 -20.68 18.12 1.65
CA ASP A 146 -21.40 18.79 2.74
C ASP A 146 -22.17 20.05 2.26
N LEU A 147 -21.73 20.67 1.15
CA LEU A 147 -22.41 21.79 0.48
C LEU A 147 -23.72 21.39 -0.23
N GLY A 148 -23.83 20.16 -0.72
CA GLY A 148 -25.05 19.64 -1.38
C GLY A 148 -26.12 19.16 -0.38
N ILE A 149 -25.77 19.03 0.90
CA ILE A 149 -26.68 18.55 1.95
C ILE A 149 -27.67 19.66 2.39
N ASN A 150 -27.35 20.94 2.17
CA ASN A 150 -28.15 22.09 2.60
C ASN A 150 -29.19 22.59 1.58
N GLY A 151 -29.49 21.83 0.52
CA GLY A 151 -30.64 22.08 -0.36
C GLY A 151 -30.58 23.36 -1.24
N ALA A 152 -29.49 24.13 -1.20
CA ALA A 152 -29.32 25.35 -2.00
C ALA A 152 -28.32 25.13 -3.13
N ASN A 153 -28.71 24.24 -4.06
CA ASN A 153 -28.27 24.09 -5.45
C ASN A 153 -28.31 22.61 -5.81
N THR A 154 -29.45 22.17 -6.31
CA THR A 154 -29.56 20.96 -7.14
C THR A 154 -28.90 21.24 -8.49
N GLY A 155 -27.60 21.55 -8.47
CA GLY A 155 -26.76 21.52 -9.66
C GLY A 155 -26.16 20.13 -9.74
N GLU A 156 -26.48 19.44 -10.84
CA GLU A 156 -25.85 18.22 -11.37
C GLU A 156 -24.91 17.50 -10.39
N SER A 157 -25.30 16.31 -9.94
CA SER A 157 -24.40 15.34 -9.30
C SER A 157 -23.06 15.40 -10.02
N SER A 158 -22.05 16.02 -9.39
CA SER A 158 -20.82 16.31 -10.08
C SER A 158 -20.24 14.98 -10.56
N THR A 159 -20.23 14.75 -11.86
CA THR A 159 -19.66 13.58 -12.55
C THR A 159 -18.13 13.49 -12.37
N CYS A 160 -17.57 14.31 -11.48
CA CYS A 160 -16.16 14.40 -11.20
C CYS A 160 -15.81 13.40 -10.07
N PRO A 161 -14.82 12.53 -10.26
CA PRO A 161 -14.50 11.50 -9.28
C PRO A 161 -14.08 12.10 -7.94
N ASN A 162 -14.85 11.83 -6.89
CA ASN A 162 -14.64 12.43 -5.58
C ASN A 162 -13.79 11.54 -4.67
N SER A 163 -13.23 12.13 -3.60
CA SER A 163 -12.44 11.41 -2.59
C SER A 163 -13.22 10.34 -1.83
N ILE A 164 -14.55 10.31 -1.94
CA ILE A 164 -15.42 9.30 -1.33
C ILE A 164 -15.49 8.05 -2.21
N SER A 165 -15.49 8.20 -3.53
CA SER A 165 -15.48 7.08 -4.48
C SER A 165 -14.24 6.21 -4.29
N ILE A 166 -13.04 6.82 -4.17
CA ILE A 166 -11.81 6.07 -3.87
C ILE A 166 -11.90 5.31 -2.54
N MET A 167 -12.51 5.91 -1.51
CA MET A 167 -12.69 5.25 -0.22
C MET A 167 -13.60 4.01 -0.34
N LYS A 168 -14.67 4.08 -1.13
CA LYS A 168 -15.53 2.93 -1.42
C LYS A 168 -14.76 1.81 -2.12
N PHE A 169 -14.03 2.13 -3.18
CA PHE A 169 -13.25 1.13 -3.92
C PHE A 169 -12.20 0.46 -3.03
N LYS A 170 -11.46 1.24 -2.22
CA LYS A 170 -10.50 0.68 -1.28
C LYS A 170 -11.16 -0.25 -0.24
N LEU A 171 -12.34 0.09 0.26
CA LEU A 171 -13.09 -0.78 1.19
C LEU A 171 -13.52 -2.09 0.51
N ARG A 172 -13.97 -2.04 -0.74
CA ARG A 172 -14.32 -3.26 -1.50
C ARG A 172 -13.11 -4.14 -1.77
N LEU A 173 -11.97 -3.54 -2.10
CA LEU A 173 -10.70 -4.25 -2.25
C LEU A 173 -10.23 -4.87 -0.93
N PHE A 174 -10.43 -4.18 0.18
CA PHE A 174 -10.17 -4.76 1.51
C PHE A 174 -11.06 -5.96 1.80
N GLU A 175 -12.36 -5.86 1.50
CA GLU A 175 -13.30 -6.97 1.65
C GLU A 175 -12.94 -8.15 0.73
N LEU A 176 -12.44 -7.89 -0.47
CA LEU A 176 -11.89 -8.94 -1.35
C LEU A 176 -10.64 -9.58 -0.75
N SER A 177 -9.68 -8.77 -0.27
CA SER A 177 -8.46 -9.24 0.37
C SER A 177 -8.75 -10.17 1.57
N ALA A 178 -9.69 -9.78 2.44
CA ALA A 178 -10.06 -10.57 3.60
C ALA A 178 -10.71 -11.91 3.21
N ARG A 179 -11.60 -11.90 2.20
CA ARG A 179 -12.22 -13.12 1.66
C ARG A 179 -11.19 -14.08 1.06
N ILE A 180 -10.24 -13.54 0.30
CA ILE A 180 -9.10 -14.29 -0.24
C ILE A 180 -8.29 -14.93 0.90
N GLY A 181 -7.92 -14.15 1.92
CA GLY A 181 -7.21 -14.65 3.10
C GLY A 181 -7.94 -15.77 3.84
N SER A 182 -9.25 -15.62 4.04
CA SER A 182 -10.10 -16.68 4.62
C SER A 182 -10.14 -17.95 3.75
N SER A 183 -10.13 -17.82 2.43
CA SER A 183 -10.06 -18.97 1.52
C SER A 183 -8.74 -19.74 1.66
N PHE A 184 -7.61 -19.06 1.87
CA PHE A 184 -6.33 -19.72 2.14
C PHE A 184 -6.32 -20.50 3.46
N SER A 185 -7.02 -19.99 4.48
CA SER A 185 -7.11 -20.62 5.80
C SER A 185 -8.11 -21.79 5.85
N SER A 186 -8.93 -21.97 4.81
CA SER A 186 -9.96 -23.00 4.77
C SER A 186 -9.36 -24.40 4.57
N SER A 187 -9.94 -25.40 5.24
CA SER A 187 -9.50 -26.80 5.14
C SER A 187 -9.72 -27.42 3.75
N SER A 188 -10.54 -26.81 2.89
CA SER A 188 -10.75 -27.18 1.50
C SER A 188 -9.59 -26.80 0.57
N GLY A 189 -8.65 -25.98 1.05
CA GLY A 189 -7.51 -25.49 0.26
C GLY A 189 -7.91 -24.46 -0.81
N PHE A 190 -6.92 -23.71 -1.30
CA PHE A 190 -7.08 -22.76 -2.42
C PHE A 190 -6.82 -23.46 -3.76
N ASP A 191 -7.84 -23.53 -4.61
CA ASP A 191 -7.85 -24.23 -5.90
C ASP A 191 -8.00 -23.29 -7.11
N GLU A 192 -7.88 -23.84 -8.32
CA GLU A 192 -7.92 -23.04 -9.56
C GLU A 192 -9.30 -22.39 -9.78
N ALA A 193 -10.39 -23.04 -9.38
CA ALA A 193 -11.73 -22.47 -9.49
C ALA A 193 -11.89 -21.25 -8.60
N THR A 194 -11.40 -21.33 -7.35
CA THR A 194 -11.38 -20.23 -6.39
C THR A 194 -10.51 -19.07 -6.90
N MET A 195 -9.33 -19.38 -7.46
CA MET A 195 -8.45 -18.38 -8.09
C MET A 195 -9.18 -17.62 -9.21
N ARG A 196 -9.78 -18.33 -10.17
CA ARG A 196 -10.51 -17.72 -11.29
C ARG A 196 -11.72 -16.89 -10.84
N HIS A 197 -12.40 -17.33 -9.79
CA HIS A 197 -13.49 -16.58 -9.19
C HIS A 197 -13.02 -15.21 -8.68
N TYR A 198 -11.92 -15.17 -7.92
CA TYR A 198 -11.37 -13.92 -7.42
C TYR A 198 -10.77 -13.04 -8.53
N GLU A 199 -10.14 -13.64 -9.54
CA GLU A 199 -9.68 -12.92 -10.73
C GLU A 199 -10.82 -12.15 -11.42
N ALA A 200 -12.00 -12.78 -11.58
CA ALA A 200 -13.17 -12.12 -12.15
C ALA A 200 -13.71 -10.98 -11.26
N LEU A 201 -13.69 -11.15 -9.93
CA LEU A 201 -14.11 -10.12 -8.99
C LEU A 201 -13.17 -8.90 -9.01
N ILE A 202 -11.86 -9.13 -9.06
CA ILE A 202 -10.86 -8.05 -9.15
C ILE A 202 -11.03 -7.28 -10.47
N ALA A 203 -11.18 -8.00 -11.59
CA ALA A 203 -11.39 -7.39 -12.90
C ALA A 203 -12.69 -6.54 -12.95
N THR A 204 -13.76 -7.02 -12.32
CA THR A 204 -15.03 -6.27 -12.23
C THR A 204 -14.86 -4.96 -11.47
N GLU A 205 -14.08 -4.96 -10.38
CA GLU A 205 -13.79 -3.73 -9.64
C GLU A 205 -12.88 -2.78 -10.46
N GLN A 206 -11.87 -3.32 -11.15
CA GLN A 206 -11.01 -2.56 -12.07
C GLN A 206 -11.78 -1.81 -13.16
N GLU A 207 -12.73 -2.48 -13.79
CA GLU A 207 -13.58 -1.88 -14.82
C GLU A 207 -14.39 -0.68 -14.27
N GLN A 208 -14.94 -0.83 -13.06
CA GLN A 208 -15.75 0.20 -12.43
C GLN A 208 -14.95 1.47 -12.08
N TRP A 209 -13.74 1.35 -11.52
CA TRP A 209 -12.96 2.54 -11.21
C TRP A 209 -12.23 3.09 -12.44
N THR A 210 -11.91 2.25 -13.43
CA THR A 210 -11.31 2.72 -14.69
C THR A 210 -12.29 3.58 -15.46
N SER A 211 -13.55 3.14 -15.58
CA SER A 211 -14.60 3.96 -16.19
C SER A 211 -14.86 5.27 -15.44
N LEU A 212 -14.68 5.29 -14.12
CA LEU A 212 -14.86 6.49 -13.30
C LEU A 212 -13.67 7.46 -13.38
N PHE A 213 -12.45 6.99 -13.11
CA PHE A 213 -11.27 7.84 -12.96
C PHE A 213 -10.46 8.02 -14.25
N LEU A 214 -10.69 7.18 -15.26
CA LEU A 214 -10.00 7.21 -16.54
C LEU A 214 -10.97 7.01 -17.74
N PRO A 215 -12.06 7.79 -17.84
CA PRO A 215 -13.12 7.56 -18.84
C PRO A 215 -12.64 7.67 -20.30
N SER A 216 -11.63 8.50 -20.55
CA SER A 216 -10.99 8.67 -21.87
C SER A 216 -9.91 7.61 -22.17
N GLY A 217 -9.64 6.69 -21.23
CA GLY A 217 -8.57 5.70 -21.33
C GLY A 217 -7.15 6.28 -21.23
N CYS A 218 -7.00 7.58 -21.05
CA CYS A 218 -5.71 8.27 -20.93
C CYS A 218 -5.77 9.35 -19.84
N PRO A 219 -4.66 9.58 -19.10
CA PRO A 219 -4.59 10.61 -18.07
C PRO A 219 -4.83 12.00 -18.67
N SER A 220 -5.63 12.82 -17.98
CA SER A 220 -5.79 14.23 -18.36
C SER A 220 -4.94 15.11 -17.45
N PHE A 221 -4.25 16.10 -18.02
CA PHE A 221 -3.47 17.07 -17.23
C PHE A 221 -4.35 17.89 -16.28
N SER A 222 -5.61 18.12 -16.65
CA SER A 222 -6.60 18.84 -15.84
C SER A 222 -7.10 18.04 -14.64
N ASP A 223 -7.06 16.70 -14.70
CA ASP A 223 -7.56 15.83 -13.64
C ASP A 223 -6.46 14.91 -13.09
N THR A 224 -5.50 15.57 -12.44
CA THR A 224 -4.38 14.91 -11.77
C THR A 224 -4.85 13.96 -10.66
N SER A 225 -5.92 14.34 -9.93
CA SER A 225 -6.42 13.59 -8.79
C SER A 225 -7.00 12.25 -9.20
N SER A 226 -7.83 12.21 -10.25
CA SER A 226 -8.41 10.97 -10.74
C SER A 226 -7.34 10.00 -11.23
N TYR A 227 -6.32 10.50 -11.95
CA TYR A 227 -5.23 9.63 -12.37
C TYR A 227 -4.43 9.04 -11.20
N ALA A 228 -4.16 9.85 -10.16
CA ALA A 228 -3.52 9.37 -8.95
C ALA A 228 -4.39 8.33 -8.22
N TYR A 229 -5.70 8.56 -8.13
CA TYR A 229 -6.64 7.60 -7.53
C TYR A 229 -6.70 6.29 -8.29
N TRP A 230 -6.70 6.34 -9.62
CA TRP A 230 -6.59 5.16 -10.47
C TRP A 230 -5.29 4.39 -10.17
N CYS A 231 -4.13 5.06 -10.17
CA CYS A 231 -2.83 4.42 -9.85
C CYS A 231 -2.84 3.73 -8.47
N ILE A 232 -3.44 4.38 -7.46
CA ILE A 232 -3.55 3.81 -6.11
C ILE A 232 -4.40 2.53 -6.12
N LEU A 233 -5.54 2.53 -6.81
CA LEU A 233 -6.44 1.37 -6.87
C LEU A 233 -5.83 0.22 -7.68
N GLU A 234 -5.20 0.52 -8.81
CA GLU A 234 -4.46 -0.48 -9.61
C GLU A 234 -3.33 -1.13 -8.81
N THR A 235 -2.64 -0.36 -7.97
CA THR A 235 -1.61 -0.91 -7.07
C THR A 235 -2.19 -2.03 -6.20
N TYR A 236 -3.35 -1.81 -5.58
CA TYR A 236 -4.00 -2.83 -4.75
C TYR A 236 -4.55 -4.00 -5.58
N ALA A 237 -5.07 -3.75 -6.78
CA ALA A 237 -5.55 -4.81 -7.66
C ALA A 237 -4.41 -5.77 -8.04
N HIS A 238 -3.26 -5.24 -8.47
CA HIS A 238 -2.11 -6.07 -8.81
C HIS A 238 -1.51 -6.80 -7.60
N GLN A 239 -1.57 -6.19 -6.42
CA GLN A 239 -1.23 -6.90 -5.18
C GLN A 239 -2.14 -8.13 -4.96
N LEU A 240 -3.45 -8.00 -5.18
CA LEU A 240 -4.38 -9.13 -5.09
C LEU A 240 -4.12 -10.18 -6.18
N TYR A 241 -3.77 -9.76 -7.40
CA TYR A 241 -3.34 -10.70 -8.45
C TYR A 241 -2.11 -11.50 -8.04
N LEU A 242 -1.09 -10.85 -7.47
CA LEU A 242 0.07 -11.57 -6.93
C LEU A 242 -0.38 -12.60 -5.88
N LEU A 243 -1.26 -12.20 -4.96
CA LEU A 243 -1.74 -13.07 -3.89
C LEU A 243 -2.47 -14.32 -4.43
N ILE A 244 -3.40 -14.18 -5.37
CA ILE A 244 -4.20 -15.31 -5.87
C ILE A 244 -3.41 -16.24 -6.80
N HIS A 245 -2.39 -15.72 -7.51
CA HIS A 245 -1.57 -16.50 -8.43
C HIS A 245 -0.32 -17.12 -7.78
N ARG A 246 0.07 -16.68 -6.57
CA ARG A 246 1.22 -17.21 -5.80
C ARG A 246 1.23 -18.75 -5.67
N PRO A 247 0.11 -19.46 -5.46
CA PRO A 247 0.16 -20.92 -5.33
C PRO A 247 0.47 -21.68 -6.64
N PHE A 248 0.32 -21.03 -7.80
CA PHE A 248 0.31 -21.69 -9.11
C PHE A 248 1.43 -21.22 -10.06
N TYR A 249 2.29 -20.27 -9.66
CA TYR A 249 3.32 -19.71 -10.55
C TYR A 249 4.58 -20.58 -10.68
N HIS A 250 4.96 -21.30 -9.63
CA HIS A 250 6.25 -22.00 -9.54
C HIS A 250 6.25 -23.27 -10.37
N SER A 251 7.21 -23.42 -11.28
CA SER A 251 7.20 -24.45 -12.31
C SER A 251 7.34 -25.89 -11.81
N GLN A 252 7.88 -26.08 -10.61
CA GLN A 252 8.02 -27.40 -9.98
C GLN A 252 6.83 -27.75 -9.07
N SER A 253 5.90 -26.81 -8.87
CA SER A 253 4.71 -27.05 -8.04
C SER A 253 3.74 -28.02 -8.73
N PRO A 254 3.10 -28.95 -7.99
CA PRO A 254 2.04 -29.79 -8.53
C PRO A 254 0.80 -28.98 -8.95
N LYS A 255 0.67 -27.73 -8.48
CA LYS A 255 -0.38 -26.79 -8.87
C LYS A 255 0.06 -25.83 -9.98
N PHE A 256 1.19 -26.06 -10.65
CA PHE A 256 1.70 -25.14 -11.65
C PHE A 256 0.71 -24.91 -12.80
N LEU A 257 0.42 -23.64 -13.09
CA LEU A 257 -0.40 -23.21 -14.22
C LEU A 257 0.38 -22.17 -15.04
N PRO A 258 0.70 -22.44 -16.32
CA PRO A 258 1.43 -21.49 -17.17
C PRO A 258 0.77 -20.11 -17.28
N SER A 259 -0.57 -20.07 -17.39
CA SER A 259 -1.35 -18.84 -17.41
C SER A 259 -1.24 -18.05 -16.10
N SER A 260 -1.17 -18.75 -14.96
CA SER A 260 -0.98 -18.11 -13.66
C SER A 260 0.40 -17.49 -13.53
N ARG A 261 1.46 -18.15 -14.04
CA ARG A 261 2.81 -17.56 -14.09
C ARG A 261 2.86 -16.30 -14.95
N GLU A 262 2.18 -16.32 -16.10
CA GLU A 262 2.07 -15.15 -16.97
C GLU A 262 1.35 -13.99 -16.27
N ASN A 263 0.21 -14.25 -15.63
CA ASN A 263 -0.54 -13.24 -14.88
C ASN A 263 0.23 -12.71 -13.67
N TYR A 264 0.95 -13.59 -12.94
CA TYR A 264 1.81 -13.21 -11.83
C TYR A 264 2.94 -12.27 -12.29
N THR A 265 3.56 -12.58 -13.43
CA THR A 265 4.59 -11.74 -14.06
C THR A 265 4.01 -10.39 -14.52
N LYS A 266 2.86 -10.40 -15.19
CA LYS A 266 2.17 -9.18 -15.65
C LYS A 266 1.81 -8.26 -14.47
N ALA A 267 1.23 -8.81 -13.40
CA ALA A 267 0.89 -8.05 -12.21
C ALA A 267 2.12 -7.44 -11.54
N SER A 268 3.21 -8.20 -11.47
CA SER A 268 4.50 -7.72 -11.00
C SER A 268 5.01 -6.52 -11.83
N ILE A 269 5.07 -6.66 -13.15
CA ILE A 269 5.54 -5.58 -14.05
C ILE A 269 4.66 -4.33 -13.90
N ALA A 270 3.33 -4.51 -13.83
CA ALA A 270 2.40 -3.41 -13.66
C ALA A 270 2.59 -2.66 -12.34
N LEU A 271 2.90 -3.35 -11.23
CA LEU A 271 3.26 -2.71 -9.96
C LEU A 271 4.51 -1.84 -10.09
N LEU A 272 5.54 -2.33 -10.78
CA LEU A 272 6.79 -1.60 -10.97
C LEU A 272 6.61 -0.40 -11.90
N ASP A 273 5.78 -0.53 -12.93
CA ASP A 273 5.40 0.56 -13.82
C ASP A 273 4.59 1.66 -13.09
N ILE A 274 3.62 1.28 -12.24
CA ILE A 274 2.91 2.25 -11.39
C ILE A 274 3.87 2.93 -10.42
N TYR A 275 4.81 2.18 -9.83
CA TYR A 275 5.81 2.72 -8.92
C TYR A 275 6.71 3.75 -9.61
N GLU A 276 7.21 3.44 -10.81
CA GLU A 276 7.93 4.37 -11.67
C GLU A 276 7.12 5.65 -11.92
N LYS A 277 5.87 5.50 -12.35
CA LYS A 277 4.97 6.62 -12.61
C LYS A 277 4.82 7.53 -11.39
N MET A 278 4.59 6.93 -10.22
CA MET A 278 4.44 7.66 -8.96
C MET A 278 5.73 8.37 -8.53
N CYS A 279 6.90 7.79 -8.82
CA CYS A 279 8.19 8.40 -8.53
C CYS A 279 8.51 9.56 -9.49
N GLU A 280 8.24 9.40 -10.78
CA GLU A 280 8.88 10.19 -11.83
C GLU A 280 7.92 11.13 -12.57
N LEU A 281 6.66 10.74 -12.79
CA LEU A 281 5.75 11.56 -13.59
C LEU A 281 5.47 12.92 -12.92
N PRO A 282 5.68 14.05 -13.62
CA PRO A 282 5.45 15.38 -13.06
C PRO A 282 4.01 15.61 -12.59
N ILE A 283 3.03 15.06 -13.32
CA ILE A 283 1.61 15.17 -12.97
C ILE A 283 1.33 14.53 -11.60
N LEU A 284 2.04 13.46 -11.22
CA LEU A 284 1.86 12.75 -9.95
C LEU A 284 2.71 13.34 -8.80
N ARG A 285 3.44 14.43 -9.02
CA ARG A 285 4.28 15.07 -7.99
C ARG A 285 3.55 15.35 -6.67
N PRO A 286 2.29 15.83 -6.63
CA PRO A 286 1.56 16.05 -5.38
C PRO A 286 1.28 14.77 -4.56
N TYR A 287 1.41 13.60 -5.20
CA TYR A 287 1.11 12.29 -4.63
C TYR A 287 2.35 11.45 -4.33
N ARG A 288 3.55 11.97 -4.58
CA ARG A 288 4.83 11.27 -4.32
C ARG A 288 4.99 10.80 -2.87
N TRP A 289 4.30 11.41 -1.91
CA TRP A 289 4.44 11.04 -0.50
C TRP A 289 3.91 9.62 -0.26
N LEU A 290 3.09 9.09 -1.16
CA LEU A 290 2.64 7.70 -1.14
C LEU A 290 3.79 6.69 -1.36
N VAL A 291 4.84 7.08 -2.09
CA VAL A 291 6.02 6.23 -2.31
C VAL A 291 6.86 6.06 -1.06
N ASN A 292 6.69 6.88 -0.02
CA ASN A 292 7.39 6.67 1.26
C ASN A 292 6.78 5.56 2.14
N GLY A 293 5.62 5.01 1.74
CA GLY A 293 4.92 3.97 2.48
C GLY A 293 4.41 2.85 1.58
N MET A 294 3.09 2.68 1.55
CA MET A 294 2.42 1.53 0.93
C MET A 294 2.76 1.31 -0.55
N THR A 295 3.00 2.37 -1.34
CA THR A 295 3.35 2.20 -2.75
C THR A 295 4.72 1.54 -2.92
N SER A 296 5.72 1.90 -2.11
CA SER A 296 7.02 1.20 -2.12
C SER A 296 6.92 -0.21 -1.57
N PHE A 297 6.05 -0.46 -0.59
CA PHE A 297 5.81 -1.83 -0.12
C PHE A 297 5.22 -2.70 -1.24
N ASN A 298 4.22 -2.21 -1.97
CA ASN A 298 3.66 -2.94 -3.09
C ASN A 298 4.65 -3.07 -4.27
N ALA A 299 5.53 -2.09 -4.49
CA ALA A 299 6.62 -2.22 -5.45
C ALA A 299 7.59 -3.34 -5.05
N LEU A 300 7.94 -3.47 -3.76
CA LEU A 300 8.74 -4.57 -3.24
C LEU A 300 8.10 -5.94 -3.54
N GLN A 301 6.77 -6.04 -3.39
CA GLN A 301 6.03 -7.25 -3.77
C GLN A 301 6.20 -7.59 -5.26
N GLY A 302 6.12 -6.58 -6.13
CA GLY A 302 6.42 -6.72 -7.55
C GLY A 302 7.85 -7.16 -7.81
N VAL A 303 8.85 -6.54 -7.16
CA VAL A 303 10.27 -6.89 -7.30
C VAL A 303 10.51 -8.36 -6.96
N ILE A 304 9.99 -8.83 -5.81
CA ILE A 304 10.14 -10.21 -5.35
C ILE A 304 9.45 -11.18 -6.31
N ALA A 305 8.22 -10.86 -6.73
CA ALA A 305 7.47 -11.68 -7.68
C ALA A 305 8.21 -11.83 -9.02
N LEU A 306 8.77 -10.73 -9.55
CA LEU A 306 9.54 -10.76 -10.79
C LEU A 306 10.81 -11.61 -10.65
N ALA A 307 11.54 -11.43 -9.54
CA ALA A 307 12.73 -12.20 -9.23
C ALA A 307 12.42 -13.70 -9.17
N ALA A 308 11.36 -14.08 -8.45
CA ALA A 308 10.94 -15.48 -8.36
C ALA A 308 10.65 -16.08 -9.75
N CYS A 309 9.99 -15.33 -10.64
CA CYS A 309 9.76 -15.79 -12.01
C CYS A 309 11.04 -15.95 -12.85
N MET A 310 12.04 -15.06 -12.66
CA MET A 310 13.33 -15.15 -13.35
C MET A 310 14.17 -16.34 -12.85
N ILE A 311 14.16 -16.60 -11.55
CA ILE A 311 14.90 -17.70 -10.90
C ILE A 311 14.28 -19.06 -11.26
N ASP A 312 12.95 -19.17 -11.31
CA ASP A 312 12.23 -20.44 -11.50
C ASP A 312 12.52 -21.16 -12.83
N LYS A 313 12.76 -20.42 -13.93
CA LYS A 313 13.11 -21.01 -15.24
C LYS A 313 14.12 -20.14 -16.01
N PRO A 314 15.43 -20.40 -15.90
CA PRO A 314 16.48 -19.62 -16.56
C PRO A 314 16.56 -19.80 -18.10
N GLY A 315 15.63 -20.51 -18.75
CA GLY A 315 15.72 -20.91 -20.17
C GLY A 315 14.99 -20.02 -21.20
N GLN A 316 14.40 -18.89 -20.81
CA GLN A 316 13.78 -17.92 -21.73
C GLN A 316 14.61 -16.63 -21.78
N ALA A 317 15.79 -16.71 -22.42
CA ALA A 317 16.81 -15.66 -22.40
C ALA A 317 16.28 -14.25 -22.75
N ASP A 318 15.45 -14.13 -23.80
CA ASP A 318 14.93 -12.83 -24.25
C ASP A 318 13.94 -12.19 -23.24
N SER A 319 13.11 -13.01 -22.59
CA SER A 319 12.16 -12.53 -21.57
C SER A 319 12.90 -12.15 -20.27
N ILE A 320 13.92 -12.92 -19.89
CA ILE A 320 14.75 -12.67 -18.70
C ILE A 320 15.49 -11.33 -18.84
N ALA A 321 16.07 -11.04 -20.01
CA ALA A 321 16.76 -9.76 -20.23
C ALA A 321 15.83 -8.55 -20.07
N SER A 322 14.61 -8.63 -20.62
CA SER A 322 13.63 -7.54 -20.51
C SER A 322 13.13 -7.36 -19.06
N HIS A 323 12.86 -8.44 -18.33
CA HIS A 323 12.46 -8.39 -16.92
C HIS A 323 13.58 -7.87 -16.03
N ARG A 324 14.83 -8.21 -16.34
CA ARG A 324 16.01 -7.73 -15.61
C ARG A 324 16.14 -6.22 -15.65
N VAL A 325 15.93 -5.59 -16.80
CA VAL A 325 15.97 -4.12 -16.92
C VAL A 325 14.91 -3.47 -16.01
N ILE A 326 13.69 -4.02 -15.99
CA ILE A 326 12.60 -3.52 -15.14
C ILE A 326 12.94 -3.72 -13.66
N PHE A 327 13.46 -4.89 -13.30
CA PHE A 327 13.91 -5.21 -11.95
C PHE A 327 15.00 -4.24 -11.48
N ASP A 328 16.08 -4.08 -12.25
CA ASP A 328 17.21 -3.22 -11.88
C ASP A 328 16.80 -1.75 -11.73
N ALA A 329 15.92 -1.25 -12.60
CA ALA A 329 15.36 0.10 -12.48
C ALA A 329 14.54 0.28 -11.20
N ALA A 330 13.76 -0.73 -10.81
CA ALA A 330 13.04 -0.72 -9.54
C ALA A 330 13.98 -0.74 -8.33
N VAL A 331 15.06 -1.53 -8.36
CA VAL A 331 16.08 -1.56 -7.30
C VAL A 331 16.71 -0.18 -7.12
N GLN A 332 17.08 0.49 -8.21
CA GLN A 332 17.64 1.84 -8.16
C GLN A 332 16.68 2.87 -7.55
N ARG A 333 15.39 2.79 -7.88
CA ARG A 333 14.37 3.65 -7.28
C ARG A 333 14.23 3.41 -5.77
N ILE A 334 14.20 2.15 -5.35
CA ILE A 334 14.17 1.77 -3.93
C ILE A 334 15.41 2.29 -3.22
N GLU A 335 16.60 2.16 -3.83
CA GLU A 335 17.84 2.70 -3.29
C GLU A 335 17.76 4.23 -3.08
N SER A 336 17.26 4.95 -4.08
CA SER A 336 17.16 6.41 -4.04
C SER A 336 16.25 6.92 -2.92
N LEU A 337 15.25 6.13 -2.52
CA LEU A 337 14.27 6.48 -1.51
C LEU A 337 14.62 6.00 -0.09
N ARG A 338 15.77 5.32 0.10
CA ARG A 338 16.18 4.79 1.42
C ARG A 338 16.17 5.82 2.54
N LYS A 339 16.54 7.07 2.25
CA LYS A 339 16.60 8.14 3.27
C LYS A 339 15.24 8.70 3.65
N SER A 340 14.23 8.57 2.79
CA SER A 340 12.90 9.15 2.96
C SER A 340 11.79 8.12 3.21
N SER A 341 12.07 6.84 2.99
CA SER A 341 11.13 5.73 3.10
C SER A 341 11.70 4.64 4.01
N PRO A 342 11.12 4.45 5.22
CA PRO A 342 11.50 3.35 6.11
C PRO A 342 11.32 1.97 5.47
N VAL A 343 10.36 1.84 4.54
CA VAL A 343 10.13 0.59 3.79
C VAL A 343 11.33 0.30 2.88
N CYS A 344 11.77 1.30 2.11
CA CYS A 344 12.91 1.14 1.20
C CYS A 344 14.22 0.92 1.96
N GLU A 345 14.41 1.60 3.09
CA GLU A 345 15.57 1.42 3.96
C GLU A 345 15.74 -0.04 4.39
N ARG A 346 14.66 -0.66 4.89
CA ARG A 346 14.65 -2.05 5.37
C ARG A 346 14.73 -3.06 4.24
N ALA A 347 14.07 -2.80 3.11
CA ALA A 347 13.95 -3.75 2.01
C ALA A 347 15.21 -3.84 1.13
N TYR A 348 15.95 -2.73 1.00
CA TYR A 348 17.07 -2.64 0.05
C TYR A 348 18.15 -3.74 0.21
N PRO A 349 18.64 -4.07 1.42
CA PRO A 349 19.65 -5.13 1.58
C PRO A 349 19.20 -6.49 1.02
N ALA A 350 17.94 -6.87 1.26
CA ALA A 350 17.38 -8.11 0.76
C ALA A 350 17.28 -8.12 -0.78
N ILE A 351 16.80 -7.02 -1.36
CA ILE A 351 16.70 -6.89 -2.82
C ILE A 351 18.07 -6.92 -3.47
N GLN A 352 19.09 -6.31 -2.85
CA GLN A 352 20.46 -6.33 -3.35
C GLN A 352 21.06 -7.75 -3.34
N ALA A 353 20.75 -8.55 -2.32
CA ALA A 353 21.13 -9.97 -2.28
C ALA A 353 20.47 -10.75 -3.43
N ILE A 354 19.17 -10.54 -3.66
CA ILE A 354 18.42 -11.15 -4.76
C ILE A 354 19.00 -10.71 -6.12
N GLN A 355 19.34 -9.44 -6.30
CA GLN A 355 19.96 -8.91 -7.51
C GLN A 355 21.31 -9.59 -7.81
N THR A 356 22.12 -9.81 -6.76
CA THR A 356 23.40 -10.51 -6.87
C THR A 356 23.18 -11.97 -7.28
N GLN A 357 22.19 -12.65 -6.71
CA GLN A 357 21.84 -14.02 -7.07
C GLN A 357 21.37 -14.14 -8.52
N ILE A 358 20.51 -13.24 -8.99
CA ILE A 358 20.07 -13.21 -10.39
C ILE A 358 21.28 -12.99 -11.33
N SER A 359 22.22 -12.13 -10.94
CA SER A 359 23.46 -11.91 -11.70
C SER A 359 24.27 -13.20 -11.83
N ALA A 360 24.51 -13.89 -10.72
CA ALA A 360 25.25 -15.15 -10.70
C ALA A 360 24.58 -16.24 -11.57
N LEU A 361 23.25 -16.33 -11.55
CA LEU A 361 22.51 -17.28 -12.38
C LEU A 361 22.60 -16.97 -13.89
N THR A 362 22.83 -15.71 -14.25
CA THR A 362 22.97 -15.29 -15.65
C THR A 362 24.40 -15.51 -16.16
N ASP A 363 25.40 -15.38 -15.28
CA ASP A 363 26.81 -15.60 -15.61
C ASP A 363 27.20 -17.09 -15.62
N ASP A 364 26.50 -17.94 -14.84
CA ASP A 364 26.80 -19.35 -14.65
C ASP A 364 25.96 -20.30 -15.53
N GLU A 365 25.85 -20.00 -16.84
CA GLU A 365 25.33 -20.96 -17.85
C GLU A 365 26.14 -22.29 -17.90
N ARG A 366 27.13 -22.50 -17.02
CA ARG A 366 27.90 -23.75 -16.88
C ARG A 366 27.94 -24.27 -15.44
N HIS A 367 26.87 -24.96 -15.09
CA HIS A 367 26.81 -25.98 -14.03
C HIS A 367 26.88 -25.46 -12.57
N THR A 368 25.72 -25.13 -12.02
CA THR A 368 25.47 -25.31 -10.60
C THR A 368 24.13 -26.03 -10.36
N PRO A 369 24.07 -27.02 -9.45
CA PRO A 369 22.82 -27.69 -9.10
C PRO A 369 21.90 -26.69 -8.40
N SER A 370 20.60 -26.77 -8.70
CA SER A 370 19.57 -25.93 -8.11
C SER A 370 19.70 -25.88 -6.58
N ARG A 371 20.19 -24.76 -6.06
CA ARG A 371 20.17 -24.49 -4.62
C ARG A 371 18.70 -24.32 -4.24
N GLU A 372 18.20 -25.16 -3.33
CA GLU A 372 16.79 -25.20 -2.96
C GLU A 372 16.31 -23.81 -2.51
N TRP A 373 15.53 -23.19 -3.38
CA TRP A 373 14.63 -22.11 -3.04
C TRP A 373 13.59 -22.69 -2.09
N ASP A 374 13.48 -22.17 -0.86
CA ASP A 374 12.39 -22.59 0.02
C ASP A 374 11.09 -21.92 -0.46
N PRO A 375 10.15 -22.67 -1.07
CA PRO A 375 8.88 -22.12 -1.52
C PRO A 375 7.94 -21.80 -0.34
N ASN A 376 8.27 -22.28 0.87
CA ASN A 376 7.53 -22.06 2.10
C ASN A 376 8.10 -20.93 2.98
N ALA A 377 9.28 -20.40 2.66
CA ALA A 377 9.78 -19.19 3.30
C ALA A 377 8.75 -18.09 3.03
N ASP A 378 8.14 -17.58 4.10
CA ASP A 378 7.14 -16.53 3.95
C ASP A 378 7.86 -15.19 3.80
N TRP A 379 8.34 -14.95 2.57
CA TRP A 379 9.08 -13.74 2.19
C TRP A 379 8.32 -12.42 2.46
N LEU A 380 7.04 -12.51 2.79
CA LEU A 380 6.14 -11.42 3.15
C LEU A 380 6.08 -11.15 4.65
N ASP A 381 6.59 -12.07 5.46
CA ASP A 381 6.63 -11.94 6.89
C ASP A 381 7.87 -11.15 7.31
N LEU A 382 7.68 -9.83 7.39
CA LEU A 382 8.67 -8.90 7.95
C LEU A 382 8.98 -9.18 9.43
N THR A 383 8.24 -10.08 10.09
CA THR A 383 8.37 -10.45 11.50
C THR A 383 8.79 -11.91 11.76
N SER A 384 8.62 -12.85 10.83
CA SER A 384 9.11 -14.25 10.95
C SER A 384 10.30 -14.62 10.08
N ASN A 385 10.74 -13.71 9.20
CA ASN A 385 12.10 -13.84 8.69
C ASN A 385 13.06 -13.61 9.86
N ASP A 386 13.49 -14.72 10.45
CA ASP A 386 14.75 -14.80 11.14
C ASP A 386 15.81 -14.36 10.13
N TRP A 387 16.12 -13.05 10.12
CA TRP A 387 17.12 -12.44 9.24
C TRP A 387 18.49 -13.11 9.40
N THR A 388 18.67 -13.94 10.45
CA THR A 388 19.82 -14.82 10.66
C THR A 388 20.00 -15.85 9.53
N PHE A 389 18.95 -16.26 8.81
CA PHE A 389 19.12 -17.07 7.59
C PHE A 389 20.04 -16.35 6.59
N TRP A 390 19.88 -15.03 6.46
CA TRP A 390 20.70 -14.19 5.60
C TRP A 390 22.04 -13.76 6.23
N GLU A 391 22.15 -13.69 7.57
CA GLU A 391 23.45 -13.47 8.24
C GLU A 391 24.38 -14.68 8.08
N ASN A 392 23.85 -15.91 8.12
CA ASN A 392 24.62 -17.13 7.83
C ASN A 392 25.12 -17.19 6.37
N PHE A 393 24.53 -16.42 5.44
CA PHE A 393 25.03 -16.27 4.07
C PHE A 393 26.24 -15.33 3.96
N ILE A 394 26.46 -14.45 4.95
CA ILE A 394 27.60 -13.52 4.99
C ILE A 394 28.84 -14.21 5.57
N ASP A 395 28.67 -15.09 6.55
CA ASP A 395 29.79 -15.73 7.26
C ASP A 395 30.41 -16.94 6.55
N ASP A 396 29.71 -17.59 5.61
CA ASP A 396 30.23 -18.77 4.89
C ASP A 396 31.26 -18.41 3.79
N HIS A 397 31.55 -17.11 3.61
CA HIS A 397 32.68 -16.62 2.81
C HIS A 397 33.96 -16.36 3.64
N GLY A 398 33.98 -16.72 4.93
CA GLY A 398 35.07 -16.42 5.86
C GLY A 398 35.94 -17.57 6.37
N GLN A 399 35.58 -18.85 6.18
CA GLN A 399 36.38 -19.97 6.72
C GLN A 399 36.79 -20.98 5.65
N GLY A 400 37.81 -20.59 4.88
CA GLY A 400 38.64 -21.50 4.10
C GLY A 400 40.10 -21.05 4.18
N GLY A 401 40.84 -21.55 5.18
CA GLY A 401 42.30 -21.43 5.21
C GLY A 401 42.92 -21.37 6.60
N PHE A 402 43.14 -22.54 7.23
CA PHE A 402 44.46 -23.16 7.35
C PHE A 402 44.32 -24.66 7.58
#